data_AF-A0AAN6PKV8-F1
#
_entry.id   AF-A0AAN6PKV8-F1
#
_cell.length_a   1.000
_cell.length_b   1.000
_cell.length_c   1.000
_cell.angle_alpha   90.00
_cell.angle_beta   90.00
_cell.angle_gamma   90.00
#
_symmetry.space_group_name_H-M   'P 1'
#
loop_
_entity.id
_entity.type
_entity.pdbx_description
1 polymer ?
#
loop_
_entity_poly.entity_id
_entity_poly.type
_entity_poly.pdbx_seq_one_letter_code
_entity_poly.pdbx_strand_id
1 'polypeptide(L)'
;MDPDPAPVPIPRLPSEIWLMILESLPPSFFQKDIRRLALSKRWYSLAFPAFYPRIEFTPRVISRLVHRKSASLDRSRALLRNSLRCVNIVLDGLGRANYGTRSPGNPDVAVFDTPANLARFSLMLLEFRELNEVRFAARWPNPAWRADPLARDYLPLRSLEPYLGLLTHVTALDLDLCGTDVLPDRDSSSSSSGHFCEHVRPLLSRLRTLRLRMRTVCHMALWPLEGQAVTLGELTLGLYLGRVSESNPKLNSSRTCRYWGGGAPTVPMDEMRARMRALVKDMVAPRRAEMVHLASSGEVHVWDASTGVCVRDWSEKPMQLPLCFESEFSRPCFSKHADDWEFDNDVGIGGIFTSYPDEASDDDQPYDTKNGDSSP
;
A
#
# COMPACT_ATOMS: atom_id res chain seq x y z
N MET A 1 26.57 0.80 47.11
CA MET A 1 26.13 0.34 45.78
C MET A 1 25.56 -1.05 46.01
N ASP A 2 24.23 -1.14 46.07
CA ASP A 2 23.59 -2.46 46.15
C ASP A 2 23.81 -3.20 44.82
N PRO A 3 24.14 -4.50 44.86
CA PRO A 3 24.27 -5.29 43.65
C PRO A 3 22.93 -5.31 42.92
N ASP A 4 22.94 -4.98 41.63
CA ASP A 4 21.75 -5.07 40.78
C ASP A 4 21.14 -6.47 40.92
N PRO A 5 19.83 -6.59 41.20
CA PRO A 5 19.19 -7.88 41.35
C PRO A 5 19.37 -8.70 40.07
N ALA A 6 19.84 -9.94 40.24
CA ALA A 6 20.04 -10.84 39.11
C ALA A 6 18.75 -10.96 38.27
N PRO A 7 18.84 -10.92 36.94
CA PRO A 7 17.67 -10.96 36.08
C PRO A 7 16.89 -12.25 36.33
N VAL A 8 15.62 -12.11 36.71
CA VAL A 8 14.73 -13.24 36.94
C VAL A 8 14.54 -13.97 35.61
N PRO A 9 14.90 -15.26 35.50
CA PRO A 9 14.72 -16.00 34.26
C PRO A 9 13.24 -16.05 33.90
N ILE A 10 12.92 -15.72 32.65
CA ILE A 10 11.56 -15.84 32.13
C ILE A 10 11.12 -17.30 32.31
N PRO A 11 9.94 -17.56 32.91
CA PRO A 11 9.46 -18.91 33.13
C PRO A 11 9.45 -19.70 31.81
N ARG A 12 9.82 -20.99 31.87
CA ARG A 12 9.80 -21.89 30.71
C ARG A 12 8.36 -22.15 30.29
N LEU A 13 7.77 -21.24 29.52
CA LEU A 13 6.44 -21.41 28.96
C LEU A 13 6.44 -22.48 27.86
N PRO A 14 5.37 -23.29 27.74
CA PRO A 14 5.11 -24.14 26.58
C PRO A 14 5.04 -23.34 25.27
N SER A 15 5.28 -23.98 24.13
CA SER A 15 5.34 -23.29 22.83
C SER A 15 3.97 -22.75 22.41
N GLU A 16 2.90 -23.39 22.84
CA GLU A 16 1.50 -23.03 22.62
C GLU A 16 1.21 -21.66 23.25
N ILE A 17 1.65 -21.45 24.48
CA ILE A 17 1.49 -20.16 25.18
C ILE A 17 2.28 -19.06 24.48
N TRP A 18 3.49 -19.36 24.00
CA TRP A 18 4.27 -18.42 23.21
C TRP A 18 3.57 -18.04 21.90
N LEU A 19 3.00 -19.01 21.18
CA LEU A 19 2.24 -18.75 19.95
C LEU A 19 1.01 -17.89 20.23
N MET A 20 0.25 -18.16 21.30
CA MET A 20 -0.88 -17.32 21.69
C MET A 20 -0.45 -15.88 21.98
N ILE A 21 0.68 -15.69 22.67
CA ILE A 21 1.25 -14.36 22.91
C ILE A 21 1.60 -13.71 21.57
N LEU A 22 2.31 -14.41 20.70
CA LEU A 22 2.77 -13.88 19.41
C LEU A 22 1.60 -13.53 18.47
N GLU A 23 0.54 -14.33 18.45
CA GLU A 23 -0.69 -14.06 17.69
C GLU A 23 -1.46 -12.85 18.22
N SER A 24 -1.34 -12.54 19.51
CA SER A 24 -1.92 -11.33 20.11
C SER A 24 -1.13 -10.06 19.82
N LEU A 25 0.13 -10.18 19.38
CA LEU A 25 0.96 -9.02 19.05
C LEU A 25 0.62 -8.49 17.65
N PRO A 26 0.36 -7.19 17.50
CA PRO A 26 0.15 -6.62 16.18
C PRO A 26 1.44 -6.71 15.35
N PRO A 27 1.38 -6.87 14.01
CA PRO A 27 2.57 -6.88 13.16
C PRO A 27 3.48 -5.66 13.35
N SER A 28 2.88 -4.50 13.66
CA SER A 28 3.60 -3.26 13.96
C SER A 28 4.54 -3.36 15.17
N PHE A 29 4.34 -4.33 16.07
CA PHE A 29 5.21 -4.59 17.21
C PHE A 29 6.64 -4.96 16.77
N PHE A 30 6.78 -5.83 15.79
CA PHE A 30 8.08 -6.27 15.25
C PHE A 30 8.61 -5.30 14.20
N GLN A 31 7.73 -4.66 13.42
CA GLN A 31 8.15 -3.64 12.44
C GLN A 31 8.83 -2.43 13.11
N LYS A 32 8.42 -2.06 14.33
CA LYS A 32 9.06 -0.99 15.11
C LYS A 32 10.49 -1.32 15.53
N ASP A 33 10.77 -2.57 15.87
CA ASP A 33 12.12 -3.03 16.21
C ASP A 33 12.29 -4.51 15.84
N ILE A 34 12.95 -4.75 14.71
CA ILE A 34 13.17 -6.10 14.19
C ILE A 34 14.02 -6.96 15.12
N ARG A 35 14.82 -6.34 16.01
CA ARG A 35 15.63 -7.06 17.01
C ARG A 35 14.76 -7.79 18.02
N ARG A 36 13.47 -7.43 18.12
CA ARG A 36 12.48 -8.19 18.89
C ARG A 36 12.27 -9.60 18.35
N LEU A 37 12.64 -9.91 17.11
CA LEU A 37 12.67 -11.29 16.63
C LEU A 37 13.90 -12.07 17.12
N ALA A 38 14.97 -11.38 17.50
CA ALA A 38 16.27 -11.96 17.83
C ALA A 38 16.49 -12.18 19.35
N LEU A 39 15.44 -12.21 20.16
CA LEU A 39 15.56 -12.39 21.62
C LEU A 39 16.15 -13.75 22.01
N SER A 40 15.78 -14.82 21.31
CA SER A 40 16.36 -16.16 21.45
C SER A 40 16.06 -17.01 20.22
N LYS A 41 16.81 -18.11 20.02
CA LYS A 41 16.55 -19.06 18.91
C LYS A 41 15.12 -19.61 18.95
N ARG A 42 14.63 -19.97 20.14
CA ARG A 42 13.27 -20.49 20.33
C ARG A 42 12.23 -19.42 20.01
N TRP A 43 12.42 -18.20 20.52
CA TRP A 43 11.52 -17.08 20.21
C TRP A 43 11.49 -16.80 18.71
N TYR A 44 12.64 -16.74 18.04
CA TYR A 44 12.72 -16.54 16.60
C TYR A 44 11.95 -17.63 15.84
N SER A 45 12.15 -18.91 16.17
CA SER A 45 11.45 -20.02 15.50
C SER A 45 9.93 -19.98 15.64
N LEU A 46 9.40 -19.42 16.74
CA LEU A 46 7.96 -19.30 16.99
C LEU A 46 7.39 -18.00 16.44
N ALA A 47 8.13 -16.89 16.56
CA ALA A 47 7.71 -15.57 16.11
C ALA A 47 7.75 -15.45 14.58
N PHE A 48 8.68 -16.16 13.93
CA PHE A 48 8.85 -16.07 12.48
C PHE A 48 7.56 -16.45 11.73
N PRO A 49 6.92 -17.62 11.96
CA PRO A 49 5.64 -17.94 11.31
C PRO A 49 4.48 -16.99 11.62
N ALA A 50 4.50 -16.32 12.78
CA ALA A 50 3.44 -15.37 13.17
C ALA A 50 3.64 -13.99 12.53
N PHE A 51 4.89 -13.55 12.36
CA PHE A 51 5.22 -12.23 11.84
C PHE A 51 5.20 -12.15 10.30
N TYR A 52 5.80 -13.15 9.64
CA TYR A 52 6.06 -13.13 8.20
C TYR A 52 4.84 -13.30 7.27
N PRO A 53 3.65 -13.77 7.69
CA PRO A 53 2.49 -13.79 6.80
C PRO A 53 2.08 -12.42 6.29
N ARG A 54 2.47 -11.33 6.98
CA ARG A 54 2.09 -9.95 6.64
C ARG A 54 3.32 -9.04 6.66
N ILE A 55 3.98 -8.91 5.51
CA ILE A 55 5.15 -8.04 5.37
C ILE A 55 4.75 -6.76 4.67
N GLU A 56 5.25 -5.66 5.21
CA GLU A 56 5.21 -4.37 4.56
C GLU A 56 6.46 -4.17 3.69
N PHE A 57 6.23 -3.91 2.42
CA PHE A 57 7.27 -3.60 1.45
C PHE A 57 7.19 -2.12 1.13
N THR A 58 8.13 -1.37 1.72
CA THR A 58 8.33 0.02 1.31
C THR A 58 9.04 0.05 -0.03
N PRO A 59 8.93 1.18 -0.73
CA PRO A 59 9.72 1.52 -1.88
C PRO A 59 11.17 1.00 -1.82
N ARG A 60 11.95 1.55 -0.90
CA ARG A 60 13.36 1.19 -0.70
C ARG A 60 13.62 -0.32 -0.56
N VAL A 61 12.74 -1.06 0.12
CA VAL A 61 12.88 -2.52 0.29
C VAL A 61 12.68 -3.25 -1.04
N ILE A 62 11.66 -2.87 -1.82
CA ILE A 62 11.39 -3.47 -3.13
C ILE A 62 12.59 -3.28 -4.06
N SER A 63 13.22 -2.10 -4.11
CA SER A 63 14.37 -1.87 -5.04
C SER A 63 15.55 -2.73 -4.64
N ARG A 64 15.83 -2.81 -3.33
CA ARG A 64 16.90 -3.68 -2.83
C ARG A 64 16.63 -5.13 -3.19
N LEU A 65 15.40 -5.61 -3.05
CA LEU A 65 15.04 -6.97 -3.45
C LEU A 65 15.24 -7.15 -4.95
N VAL A 66 14.71 -6.26 -5.78
CA VAL A 66 14.75 -6.39 -7.24
C VAL A 66 16.17 -6.29 -7.81
N HIS A 67 17.03 -5.42 -7.27
CA HIS A 67 18.35 -5.14 -7.84
C HIS A 67 19.51 -5.89 -7.18
N ARG A 68 19.41 -6.19 -5.88
CA ARG A 68 20.53 -6.80 -5.15
C ARG A 68 20.48 -8.32 -5.31
N LYS A 69 21.47 -8.86 -6.01
CA LYS A 69 21.76 -10.29 -6.03
C LYS A 69 22.67 -10.61 -4.85
N SER A 70 22.18 -11.36 -3.88
CA SER A 70 22.99 -11.82 -2.75
C SER A 70 22.42 -13.11 -2.18
N ALA A 71 23.30 -14.05 -1.83
CA ALA A 71 22.90 -15.36 -1.31
C ALA A 71 22.05 -15.28 -0.03
N SER A 72 22.23 -14.24 0.79
CA SER A 72 21.41 -13.99 1.99
C SER A 72 19.97 -13.59 1.65
N LEU A 73 19.77 -12.78 0.61
CA LEU A 73 18.44 -12.45 0.10
C LEU A 73 17.76 -13.64 -0.55
N ASP A 74 18.50 -14.49 -1.26
CA ASP A 74 17.93 -15.70 -1.87
C ASP A 74 17.50 -16.72 -0.80
N ARG A 75 18.27 -16.87 0.28
CA ARG A 75 17.85 -17.61 1.48
C ARG A 75 16.58 -17.03 2.10
N SER A 76 16.52 -15.71 2.26
CA SER A 76 15.34 -15.03 2.82
C SER A 76 14.11 -15.25 1.93
N ARG A 77 14.25 -15.09 0.61
CA ARG A 77 13.20 -15.38 -0.37
C ARG A 77 12.72 -16.81 -0.27
N ALA A 78 13.62 -17.78 -0.21
CA ALA A 78 13.26 -19.19 -0.08
C ALA A 78 12.41 -19.47 1.16
N LEU A 79 12.72 -18.83 2.30
CA LEU A 79 11.90 -18.92 3.51
C LEU A 79 10.51 -18.28 3.34
N LEU A 80 10.45 -17.14 2.65
CA LEU A 80 9.20 -16.41 2.44
C LEU A 80 8.25 -17.11 1.45
N ARG A 81 8.77 -17.83 0.45
CA ARG A 81 7.97 -18.50 -0.59
C ARG A 81 6.83 -19.38 -0.05
N ASN A 82 7.03 -19.97 1.13
CA ASN A 82 6.08 -20.89 1.76
C ASN A 82 5.35 -20.27 2.97
N SER A 83 5.58 -19.00 3.29
CA SER A 83 5.03 -18.38 4.51
C SER A 83 4.33 -17.04 4.27
N LEU A 84 4.68 -16.34 3.20
CA LEU A 84 4.10 -15.04 2.86
C LEU A 84 2.68 -15.21 2.33
N ARG A 85 1.69 -14.73 3.07
CA ARG A 85 0.28 -14.79 2.71
C ARG A 85 -0.28 -13.46 2.22
N CYS A 86 0.24 -12.37 2.75
CA CYS A 86 -0.21 -11.02 2.50
C CYS A 86 1.00 -10.10 2.28
N VAL A 87 0.96 -9.36 1.17
CA VAL A 87 1.96 -8.38 0.78
C VAL A 87 1.33 -7.00 0.87
N ASN A 88 1.86 -6.15 1.74
CA ASN A 88 1.45 -4.74 1.84
C ASN A 88 2.50 -3.85 1.18
N ILE A 89 2.22 -3.39 -0.04
CA ILE A 89 3.06 -2.46 -0.80
C ILE A 89 2.71 -1.05 -0.37
N VAL A 90 3.64 -0.40 0.32
CA VAL A 90 3.48 1.00 0.67
C VAL A 90 3.88 1.86 -0.52
N LEU A 91 3.08 2.87 -0.81
CA LEU A 91 3.38 3.88 -1.81
C LEU A 91 3.70 5.16 -1.05
N ASP A 92 4.98 5.51 -0.98
CA ASP A 92 5.37 6.81 -0.46
C ASP A 92 5.06 7.82 -1.56
N GLY A 93 4.24 8.82 -1.25
CA GLY A 93 3.81 9.74 -2.29
C GLY A 93 5.00 10.39 -2.98
N LEU A 94 4.94 10.51 -4.31
CA LEU A 94 5.86 11.35 -5.08
C LEU A 94 5.91 12.70 -4.38
N GLY A 95 6.97 12.92 -3.60
CA GLY A 95 7.22 14.22 -2.99
C GLY A 95 7.10 15.23 -4.11
N ARG A 96 6.56 16.43 -3.83
CA ARG A 96 6.63 17.53 -4.79
C ARG A 96 8.11 17.73 -5.13
N ALA A 97 8.60 17.02 -6.14
CA ALA A 97 9.78 17.38 -6.88
C ALA A 97 9.35 18.70 -7.47
N ASN A 98 9.65 19.78 -6.75
CA ASN A 98 9.27 21.12 -7.11
C ASN A 98 9.76 21.32 -8.53
N TYR A 99 8.84 21.35 -9.49
CA TYR A 99 9.15 21.41 -10.93
C TYR A 99 9.94 22.67 -11.33
N GLY A 100 10.18 23.59 -10.39
CA GLY A 100 10.97 24.80 -10.61
C GLY A 100 12.29 24.88 -9.84
N THR A 101 12.47 24.12 -8.75
CA THR A 101 13.71 24.16 -7.99
C THR A 101 14.47 22.87 -8.21
N ARG A 102 15.57 22.95 -8.97
CA ARG A 102 16.66 21.98 -8.98
C ARG A 102 17.30 21.89 -7.58
N SER A 103 16.50 21.62 -6.55
CA SER A 103 17.05 21.15 -5.30
C SER A 103 17.72 19.81 -5.66
N PRO A 104 18.99 19.61 -5.31
CA PRO A 104 19.67 18.32 -5.46
C PRO A 104 19.01 17.35 -4.49
N GLY A 105 17.78 16.96 -4.81
CA GLY A 105 16.99 16.01 -4.07
C GLY A 105 17.72 14.68 -4.09
N ASN A 106 17.76 14.05 -2.93
CA ASN A 106 18.43 12.78 -2.70
C ASN A 106 18.12 11.79 -3.85
N PRO A 107 19.11 11.44 -4.70
CA PRO A 107 18.89 10.65 -5.91
C PRO A 107 18.26 9.28 -5.59
N ASP A 108 18.41 8.79 -4.35
CA ASP A 108 17.81 7.55 -3.89
C ASP A 108 16.26 7.55 -3.90
N VAL A 109 15.60 8.71 -3.80
CA VAL A 109 14.12 8.79 -3.83
C VAL A 109 13.60 8.82 -5.27
N ALA A 110 14.33 9.47 -6.19
CA ALA A 110 13.96 9.55 -7.61
C ALA A 110 14.15 8.22 -8.37
N VAL A 111 15.04 7.34 -7.89
CA VAL A 111 15.33 6.03 -8.52
C VAL A 111 14.24 5.00 -8.23
N PHE A 112 13.41 5.22 -7.19
CA PHE A 112 12.54 4.16 -6.71
C PHE A 112 11.20 4.04 -7.45
N ASP A 113 10.55 5.17 -7.79
CA ASP A 113 9.21 5.20 -8.41
C ASP A 113 9.21 4.86 -9.90
N THR A 114 10.00 3.85 -10.29
CA THR A 114 9.91 3.32 -11.65
C THR A 114 8.86 2.21 -11.67
N PRO A 115 7.84 2.33 -12.54
CA PRO A 115 6.92 1.24 -12.87
C PRO A 115 7.60 -0.11 -13.11
N ALA A 116 8.84 -0.09 -13.59
CA ALA A 116 9.67 -1.27 -13.79
C ALA A 116 9.98 -2.05 -12.50
N ASN A 117 10.21 -1.37 -11.36
CA ASN A 117 10.50 -2.05 -10.10
C ASN A 117 9.29 -2.80 -9.57
N LEU A 118 8.10 -2.19 -9.63
CA LEU A 118 6.85 -2.84 -9.26
C LEU A 118 6.55 -4.02 -10.21
N ALA A 119 6.73 -3.84 -11.52
CA ALA A 119 6.54 -4.95 -12.47
C ALA A 119 7.53 -6.12 -12.23
N ARG A 120 8.79 -5.85 -11.87
CA ARG A 120 9.74 -6.92 -11.49
C ARG A 120 9.38 -7.55 -10.16
N PHE A 121 8.91 -6.76 -9.20
CA PHE A 121 8.46 -7.25 -7.92
C PHE A 121 7.25 -8.17 -8.06
N SER A 122 6.28 -7.84 -8.93
CA SER A 122 5.14 -8.73 -9.21
C SER A 122 5.58 -10.08 -9.79
N LEU A 123 6.60 -10.10 -10.66
CA LEU A 123 7.14 -11.37 -11.16
C LEU A 123 7.76 -12.20 -10.04
N MET A 124 8.45 -11.56 -9.10
CA MET A 124 8.95 -12.25 -7.91
C MET A 124 7.79 -12.79 -7.06
N LEU A 125 6.69 -12.03 -6.92
CA LEU A 125 5.52 -12.44 -6.15
C LEU A 125 4.84 -13.72 -6.68
N LEU A 126 5.04 -14.07 -7.96
CA LEU A 126 4.57 -15.34 -8.52
C LEU A 126 5.22 -16.57 -7.89
N GLU A 127 6.38 -16.42 -7.23
CA GLU A 127 7.07 -17.53 -6.57
C GLU A 127 6.48 -17.89 -5.20
N PHE A 128 5.60 -17.05 -4.64
CA PHE A 128 5.05 -17.20 -3.30
C PHE A 128 3.71 -17.92 -3.37
N ARG A 129 3.72 -19.23 -3.11
CA ARG A 129 2.54 -20.10 -3.33
C ARG A 129 1.40 -19.85 -2.36
N GLU A 130 1.73 -19.35 -1.18
CA GLU A 130 0.77 -19.05 -0.11
C GLU A 130 0.21 -17.62 -0.20
N LEU A 131 0.69 -16.79 -1.14
CA LEU A 131 0.27 -15.41 -1.29
C LEU A 131 -1.19 -15.35 -1.75
N ASN A 132 -2.08 -14.89 -0.90
CA ASN A 132 -3.50 -14.80 -1.24
C ASN A 132 -4.05 -13.37 -1.13
N GLU A 133 -3.29 -12.44 -0.57
CA GLU A 133 -3.68 -11.04 -0.37
C GLU A 133 -2.59 -10.09 -0.87
N VAL A 134 -2.98 -9.12 -1.67
CA VAL A 134 -2.12 -8.00 -2.08
C VAL A 134 -2.79 -6.70 -1.69
N ARG A 135 -2.05 -5.86 -0.98
CA ARG A 135 -2.48 -4.55 -0.55
C ARG A 135 -1.55 -3.48 -1.10
N PHE A 136 -2.12 -2.40 -1.61
CA PHE A 136 -1.43 -1.17 -1.92
C PHE A 136 -1.92 -0.09 -0.96
N ALA A 137 -1.01 0.51 -0.20
CA ALA A 137 -1.32 1.52 0.79
C ALA A 137 -0.49 2.77 0.53
N ALA A 138 -1.11 3.81 0.00
CA ALA A 138 -0.49 5.12 -0.13
C ALA A 138 -0.30 5.75 1.27
N ARG A 139 0.89 6.32 1.49
CA ARG A 139 1.22 7.10 2.68
C ARG A 139 1.27 8.58 2.35
N TRP A 140 0.65 9.35 3.23
CA TRP A 140 0.77 10.79 3.22
C TRP A 140 2.16 11.18 3.75
N PRO A 141 2.93 12.00 3.01
CA PRO A 141 4.23 12.49 3.46
C PRO A 141 4.11 13.28 4.77
N ASN A 142 2.97 13.98 4.96
CA ASN A 142 2.70 14.75 6.15
C ASN A 142 1.51 14.13 6.91
N PRO A 143 1.74 13.50 8.07
CA PRO A 143 0.66 12.88 8.85
C PRO A 143 -0.37 13.91 9.37
N ALA A 144 0.01 15.18 9.47
CA ALA A 144 -0.91 16.27 9.85
C ALA A 144 -1.79 16.74 8.69
N TRP A 145 -1.32 16.62 7.44
CA TRP A 145 -2.06 17.00 6.24
C TRP A 145 -2.66 15.75 5.61
N ARG A 146 -3.91 15.44 5.94
CA ARG A 146 -4.61 14.36 5.24
C ARG A 146 -5.22 14.89 3.95
N ALA A 147 -5.13 14.08 2.91
CA ALA A 147 -5.70 14.23 1.57
C ALA A 147 -5.70 15.66 1.02
N ASP A 148 -4.54 16.08 0.55
CA ASP A 148 -4.42 17.25 -0.34
C ASP A 148 -5.14 16.91 -1.68
N PRO A 149 -6.14 17.69 -2.14
CA PRO A 149 -6.80 17.44 -3.43
C PRO A 149 -5.84 17.64 -4.60
N LEU A 150 -4.80 18.43 -4.36
CA LEU A 150 -3.73 18.74 -5.29
C LEU A 150 -2.61 17.70 -5.21
N ALA A 151 -2.75 16.71 -4.33
CA ALA A 151 -1.87 15.56 -4.34
C ALA A 151 -1.91 14.90 -5.71
N ARG A 152 -0.72 14.76 -6.27
CA ARG A 152 -0.53 14.06 -7.53
C ARG A 152 -0.84 12.59 -7.33
N ASP A 153 -1.37 12.01 -8.39
CA ASP A 153 -1.64 10.60 -8.45
C ASP A 153 -0.33 9.81 -8.41
N TYR A 154 -0.30 8.74 -7.61
CA TYR A 154 0.94 8.03 -7.27
C TYR A 154 1.24 6.85 -8.18
N LEU A 155 0.20 6.24 -8.74
CA LEU A 155 0.31 4.88 -9.24
C LEU A 155 -0.11 4.81 -10.71
N PRO A 156 0.86 4.69 -11.64
CA PRO A 156 0.57 4.40 -13.03
C PRO A 156 -0.15 3.06 -13.19
N LEU A 157 -1.17 3.01 -14.05
CA LEU A 157 -1.93 1.80 -14.35
C LEU A 157 -1.01 0.65 -14.78
N ARG A 158 -0.04 0.93 -15.66
CA ARG A 158 0.99 -0.01 -16.11
C ARG A 158 1.78 -0.68 -14.99
N SER A 159 1.88 -0.04 -13.82
CA SER A 159 2.54 -0.63 -12.64
C SER A 159 1.66 -1.64 -11.92
N LEU A 160 0.33 -1.47 -11.99
CA LEU A 160 -0.65 -2.35 -11.36
C LEU A 160 -1.02 -3.54 -12.25
N GLU A 161 -1.05 -3.37 -13.57
CA GLU A 161 -1.49 -4.40 -14.51
C GLU A 161 -0.90 -5.80 -14.25
N PRO A 162 0.41 -5.97 -14.00
CA PRO A 162 0.97 -7.28 -13.69
C PRO A 162 0.34 -7.94 -12.45
N TYR A 163 0.00 -7.16 -11.43
CA TYR A 163 -0.63 -7.67 -10.21
C TYR A 163 -2.08 -8.09 -10.45
N LEU A 164 -2.80 -7.35 -11.29
CA LEU A 164 -4.20 -7.64 -11.59
C LEU A 164 -4.34 -8.84 -12.52
N GLY A 165 -3.43 -8.97 -13.49
CA GLY A 165 -3.45 -10.01 -14.52
C GLY A 165 -2.69 -11.30 -14.16
N LEU A 166 -1.46 -11.20 -13.63
CA LEU A 166 -0.58 -12.37 -13.45
C LEU A 166 -0.79 -13.08 -12.12
N LEU A 167 -1.14 -12.36 -11.05
CA LEU A 167 -1.30 -12.94 -9.72
C LEU A 167 -2.67 -13.62 -9.55
N THR A 168 -2.96 -14.62 -10.39
CA THR A 168 -4.27 -15.28 -10.48
C THR A 168 -4.67 -16.04 -9.22
N HIS A 169 -3.71 -16.44 -8.39
CA HIS A 169 -3.93 -17.14 -7.12
C HIS A 169 -4.35 -16.20 -5.97
N VAL A 170 -4.16 -14.89 -6.13
CA VAL A 170 -4.60 -13.89 -5.15
C VAL A 170 -6.13 -13.87 -5.09
N THR A 171 -6.66 -13.90 -3.88
CA THR A 171 -8.10 -13.88 -3.59
C THR A 171 -8.54 -12.62 -2.85
N ALA A 172 -7.61 -11.80 -2.37
CA ALA A 172 -7.91 -10.53 -1.73
C ALA A 172 -7.06 -9.39 -2.33
N LEU A 173 -7.72 -8.29 -2.68
CA LEU A 173 -7.07 -7.07 -3.16
C LEU A 173 -7.56 -5.87 -2.34
N ASP A 174 -6.63 -5.11 -1.77
CA ASP A 174 -6.91 -3.84 -1.11
C ASP A 174 -6.12 -2.71 -1.78
N LEU A 175 -6.82 -1.75 -2.37
CA LEU A 175 -6.23 -0.55 -2.96
C LEU A 175 -6.63 0.67 -2.13
N ASP A 176 -5.81 1.02 -1.16
CA ASP A 176 -5.93 2.26 -0.39
C ASP A 176 -4.97 3.31 -0.95
N LEU A 177 -5.44 4.05 -1.95
CA LEU A 177 -4.69 5.16 -2.55
C LEU A 177 -4.97 6.48 -1.84
N CYS A 178 -5.55 6.43 -0.64
CA CYS A 178 -5.73 7.60 0.23
C CYS A 178 -6.48 8.79 -0.40
N GLY A 179 -7.19 8.62 -1.52
CA GLY A 179 -7.84 9.73 -2.24
C GLY A 179 -7.01 10.32 -3.38
N THR A 180 -6.05 9.56 -3.93
CA THR A 180 -5.49 9.78 -5.27
C THR A 180 -6.06 8.79 -6.28
N ASP A 181 -5.77 9.02 -7.57
CA ASP A 181 -6.15 8.13 -8.67
C ASP A 181 -5.03 7.20 -9.11
N VAL A 182 -5.42 6.20 -9.90
CA VAL A 182 -4.50 5.45 -10.76
C VAL A 182 -4.32 6.27 -12.05
N LEU A 183 -3.08 6.61 -12.39
CA LEU A 183 -2.79 7.37 -13.59
C LEU A 183 -3.01 6.50 -14.83
N PRO A 184 -3.84 6.93 -15.80
CA PRO A 184 -3.92 6.24 -17.09
C PRO A 184 -2.56 6.31 -17.79
N ASP A 185 -2.27 5.31 -18.62
CA ASP A 185 -1.06 5.35 -19.43
C ASP A 185 -1.16 6.49 -20.45
N ARG A 186 -0.16 7.38 -20.47
CA ARG A 186 -0.13 8.55 -21.35
C ARG A 186 0.49 8.22 -22.71
N ASP A 187 1.25 7.13 -22.77
CA ASP A 187 2.05 6.77 -23.93
C ASP A 187 1.26 5.91 -24.94
N SER A 188 0.06 5.45 -24.57
CA SER A 188 -0.81 4.68 -25.46
C SER A 188 -1.49 5.63 -26.46
N SER A 189 -0.90 5.75 -27.65
CA SER A 189 -1.53 6.42 -28.80
C SER A 189 -2.81 5.73 -29.28
N SER A 190 -3.09 4.52 -28.77
CA SER A 190 -4.37 3.85 -28.94
C SER A 190 -5.45 4.60 -28.16
N SER A 191 -6.51 5.01 -28.87
CA SER A 191 -7.70 5.69 -28.36
C SER A 191 -8.45 4.96 -27.24
N SER A 192 -8.05 3.72 -26.92
CA SER A 192 -8.48 2.93 -25.79
C SER A 192 -7.56 3.12 -24.58
N SER A 193 -7.41 4.36 -24.09
CA SER A 193 -6.88 4.56 -22.73
C SER A 193 -7.92 4.01 -21.75
N GLY A 194 -7.88 2.69 -21.54
CA GLY A 194 -8.84 1.96 -20.73
C GLY A 194 -8.93 2.57 -19.34
N HIS A 195 -10.15 2.70 -18.83
CA HIS A 195 -10.33 3.19 -17.47
C HIS A 195 -9.88 2.11 -16.48
N PHE A 196 -9.26 2.48 -15.34
CA PHE A 196 -8.85 1.49 -14.31
C PHE A 196 -9.98 0.52 -13.92
N CYS A 197 -11.22 0.99 -13.88
CA CYS A 197 -12.40 0.16 -13.60
C CYS A 197 -12.56 -1.04 -14.55
N GLU A 198 -12.11 -0.96 -15.79
CA GLU A 198 -12.13 -2.10 -16.73
C GLU A 198 -11.24 -3.23 -16.27
N HIS A 199 -10.13 -2.92 -15.58
CA HIS A 199 -9.23 -3.91 -15.00
C HIS A 199 -9.77 -4.51 -13.69
N VAL A 200 -10.76 -3.88 -13.06
CA VAL A 200 -11.41 -4.41 -11.84
C VAL A 200 -12.45 -5.48 -12.19
N ARG A 201 -13.17 -5.34 -13.30
CA ARG A 201 -14.27 -6.27 -13.67
C ARG A 201 -13.86 -7.74 -13.72
N PRO A 202 -12.73 -8.12 -14.36
CA PRO A 202 -12.28 -9.52 -14.37
C PRO A 202 -11.91 -10.05 -12.99
N LEU A 203 -11.67 -9.17 -12.01
CA LEU A 203 -11.30 -9.57 -10.66
C LEU A 203 -12.52 -10.01 -9.84
N LEU A 204 -13.73 -9.60 -10.20
CA LEU A 204 -14.97 -9.97 -9.48
C LEU A 204 -15.25 -11.48 -9.53
N SER A 205 -14.80 -12.16 -10.59
CA SER A 205 -14.92 -13.61 -10.74
C SER A 205 -13.79 -14.39 -10.07
N ARG A 206 -12.79 -13.71 -9.54
CA ARG A 206 -11.58 -14.33 -8.96
C ARG A 206 -11.37 -14.04 -7.48
N LEU A 207 -11.59 -12.79 -7.08
CA LEU A 207 -11.36 -12.33 -5.72
C LEU A 207 -12.51 -12.75 -4.82
N ARG A 208 -12.18 -13.12 -3.59
CA ARG A 208 -13.10 -13.25 -2.45
C ARG A 208 -13.32 -11.91 -1.75
N THR A 209 -12.28 -11.09 -1.68
CA THR A 209 -12.31 -9.79 -0.99
C THR A 209 -11.76 -8.70 -1.90
N LEU A 210 -12.49 -7.59 -2.03
CA LEU A 210 -12.08 -6.43 -2.79
C LEU A 210 -12.34 -5.17 -1.97
N ARG A 211 -11.28 -4.43 -1.67
CA ARG A 211 -11.37 -3.12 -1.02
C ARG A 211 -10.77 -2.07 -1.94
N LEU A 212 -11.55 -1.04 -2.24
CA LEU A 212 -11.12 0.07 -3.10
C LEU A 212 -11.36 1.38 -2.35
N ARG A 213 -10.29 2.13 -2.08
CA ARG A 213 -10.32 3.46 -1.50
C ARG A 213 -9.43 4.38 -2.34
N MET A 214 -10.04 5.03 -3.31
CA MET A 214 -9.37 5.85 -4.31
C MET A 214 -10.26 7.02 -4.74
N ARG A 215 -9.69 8.01 -5.45
CA ARG A 215 -10.43 9.23 -5.82
C ARG A 215 -11.45 9.02 -6.94
N THR A 216 -11.22 8.09 -7.86
CA THR A 216 -12.15 7.79 -8.95
C THR A 216 -12.38 6.30 -9.09
N VAL A 217 -13.65 5.93 -8.98
CA VAL A 217 -14.17 4.60 -9.28
C VAL A 217 -15.60 4.78 -9.75
N CYS A 218 -15.94 4.24 -10.92
CA CYS A 218 -17.30 4.27 -11.41
C CYS A 218 -18.01 2.95 -11.18
N HIS A 219 -19.33 3.00 -11.32
CA HIS A 219 -20.22 1.85 -11.15
C HIS A 219 -19.90 0.69 -12.09
N MET A 220 -19.17 0.92 -13.19
CA MET A 220 -18.77 -0.10 -14.14
C MET A 220 -17.70 -1.06 -13.60
N ALA A 221 -16.90 -0.62 -12.63
CA ALA A 221 -15.96 -1.52 -11.94
C ALA A 221 -16.68 -2.72 -11.31
N LEU A 222 -17.96 -2.54 -10.99
CA LEU A 222 -18.80 -3.51 -10.30
C LEU A 222 -19.65 -4.35 -11.27
N TRP A 223 -19.39 -4.25 -12.58
CA TRP A 223 -20.12 -5.00 -13.58
C TRP A 223 -19.39 -6.32 -13.91
N PRO A 224 -19.90 -7.49 -13.50
CA PRO A 224 -19.26 -8.78 -13.80
C PRO A 224 -19.16 -9.02 -15.31
N LEU A 225 -18.09 -9.65 -15.77
CA LEU A 225 -18.01 -10.04 -17.18
C LEU A 225 -19.11 -11.07 -17.51
N GLU A 226 -19.71 -10.93 -18.69
CA GLU A 226 -20.78 -11.84 -19.13
C GLU A 226 -20.29 -13.29 -19.13
N GLY A 227 -21.12 -14.19 -18.59
CA GLY A 227 -20.80 -15.62 -18.49
C GLY A 227 -19.80 -16.01 -17.40
N GLN A 228 -19.25 -15.06 -16.63
CA GLN A 228 -18.37 -15.37 -15.50
C GLN A 228 -19.12 -15.34 -14.17
N ALA A 229 -19.00 -16.41 -13.39
CA ALA A 229 -19.54 -16.45 -12.03
C ALA A 229 -18.74 -15.50 -11.12
N VAL A 230 -19.44 -14.70 -10.32
CA VAL A 230 -18.83 -13.84 -9.30
C VAL A 230 -18.39 -14.70 -8.13
N THR A 231 -17.12 -14.60 -7.74
CA THR A 231 -16.59 -15.28 -6.53
C THR A 231 -16.38 -14.34 -5.36
N LEU A 232 -16.66 -13.04 -5.55
CA LEU A 232 -16.57 -12.03 -4.53
C LEU A 232 -17.58 -12.28 -3.41
N GLY A 233 -17.10 -12.29 -2.16
CA GLY A 233 -17.94 -12.31 -0.96
C GLY A 233 -17.91 -10.97 -0.23
N GLU A 234 -16.74 -10.33 -0.15
CA GLU A 234 -16.61 -9.06 0.56
C GLU A 234 -16.18 -7.94 -0.39
N LEU A 235 -16.98 -6.88 -0.43
CA LEU A 235 -16.69 -5.65 -1.15
C LEU A 235 -16.71 -4.47 -0.18
N THR A 236 -15.66 -3.66 -0.18
CA THR A 236 -15.63 -2.38 0.54
C THR A 236 -15.20 -1.27 -0.41
N LEU A 237 -16.08 -0.29 -0.62
CA LEU A 237 -15.78 0.89 -1.41
C LEU A 237 -15.69 2.11 -0.50
N GLY A 238 -14.50 2.70 -0.42
CA GLY A 238 -14.32 4.03 0.14
C GLY A 238 -14.61 5.07 -0.94
N LEU A 239 -15.86 5.51 -1.04
CA LEU A 239 -16.27 6.60 -1.90
C LEU A 239 -16.38 7.87 -1.08
N TYR A 240 -15.37 8.72 -1.18
CA TYR A 240 -15.56 10.07 -0.71
C TYR A 240 -16.58 10.74 -1.65
N LEU A 241 -17.42 11.65 -1.16
CA LEU A 241 -18.52 12.26 -1.93
C LEU A 241 -18.79 13.68 -1.46
N GLY A 242 -17.82 14.57 -1.62
CA GLY A 242 -18.05 16.00 -1.51
C GLY A 242 -17.80 16.72 -2.85
N ARG A 243 -18.45 17.90 -3.04
CA ARG A 243 -17.73 18.99 -3.72
C ARG A 243 -16.39 19.15 -3.01
N VAL A 244 -15.34 19.54 -3.73
CA VAL A 244 -14.08 19.97 -3.09
C VAL A 244 -14.50 21.06 -2.11
N SER A 245 -14.66 20.68 -0.85
CA SER A 245 -14.96 21.62 0.21
C SER A 245 -13.61 22.31 0.39
N GLU A 246 -13.57 23.60 0.09
CA GLU A 246 -12.40 24.44 0.41
C GLU A 246 -12.02 24.27 1.89
N SER A 247 -13.01 23.97 2.73
CA SER A 247 -12.84 23.61 4.14
C SER A 247 -12.28 22.19 4.36
N ASN A 248 -12.64 21.15 3.60
CA ASN A 248 -12.22 19.77 3.87
C ASN A 248 -11.77 19.01 2.61
N PRO A 249 -10.53 19.27 2.15
CA PRO A 249 -9.92 18.60 1.01
C PRO A 249 -9.79 17.07 1.13
N LYS A 250 -9.98 16.52 2.34
CA LYS A 250 -9.78 15.09 2.66
C LYS A 250 -10.76 14.13 1.98
N LEU A 251 -11.79 14.68 1.34
CA LEU A 251 -13.04 13.98 1.05
C LEU A 251 -13.45 14.12 -0.43
N ASN A 252 -12.46 14.28 -1.31
CA ASN A 252 -12.66 14.45 -2.74
C ASN A 252 -13.39 13.27 -3.36
N SER A 253 -14.49 13.59 -4.03
CA SER A 253 -15.47 12.58 -4.37
C SER A 253 -15.04 11.62 -5.47
N SER A 254 -15.48 10.34 -5.39
CA SER A 254 -15.56 9.44 -6.54
C SER A 254 -16.24 10.14 -7.71
N ARG A 255 -15.45 10.59 -8.69
CA ARG A 255 -16.00 11.15 -9.93
C ARG A 255 -16.37 9.98 -10.83
N THR A 256 -17.50 10.08 -11.53
CA THR A 256 -17.71 9.24 -12.71
C THR A 256 -16.56 9.46 -13.66
N CYS A 257 -16.05 8.36 -14.20
CA CYS A 257 -14.99 8.38 -15.18
C CYS A 257 -15.46 9.23 -16.36
N ARG A 258 -14.69 10.25 -16.74
CA ARG A 258 -15.09 11.24 -17.77
C ARG A 258 -15.35 10.65 -19.16
N TYR A 259 -15.00 9.39 -19.38
CA TYR A 259 -14.91 8.80 -20.71
C TYR A 259 -16.24 8.29 -21.28
N TRP A 260 -17.30 8.09 -20.48
CA TRP A 260 -18.54 7.54 -21.01
C TRP A 260 -19.47 8.62 -21.57
N GLY A 261 -19.57 8.64 -22.90
CA GLY A 261 -20.15 9.72 -23.69
C GLY A 261 -21.62 10.05 -23.41
N GLY A 262 -21.93 11.34 -23.52
CA GLY A 262 -23.20 11.92 -23.98
C GLY A 262 -24.49 11.64 -23.20
N GLY A 263 -24.48 10.76 -22.21
CA GLY A 263 -25.66 10.42 -21.41
C GLY A 263 -26.12 11.58 -20.52
N ALA A 264 -27.42 11.61 -20.23
CA ALA A 264 -27.99 12.53 -19.23
C ALA A 264 -27.21 12.40 -17.91
N PRO A 265 -26.97 13.51 -17.19
CA PRO A 265 -26.26 13.49 -15.91
C PRO A 265 -27.08 12.72 -14.88
N THR A 266 -26.82 11.43 -14.75
CA THR A 266 -27.29 10.61 -13.65
C THR A 266 -26.51 10.98 -12.39
N VAL A 267 -27.13 10.83 -11.22
CA VAL A 267 -26.45 11.00 -9.94
C VAL A 267 -25.50 9.81 -9.77
N PRO A 268 -24.16 10.01 -9.78
CA PRO A 268 -23.18 8.92 -9.73
C PRO A 268 -23.41 7.89 -8.62
N MET A 269 -23.96 8.37 -7.51
CA MET A 269 -24.21 7.58 -6.32
C MET A 269 -25.36 6.61 -6.43
N ASP A 270 -26.43 6.99 -7.11
CA ASP A 270 -27.58 6.11 -7.25
C ASP A 270 -27.26 4.97 -8.21
N GLU A 271 -26.48 5.23 -9.26
CA GLU A 271 -25.93 4.19 -10.13
C GLU A 271 -25.00 3.25 -9.37
N MET A 272 -24.08 3.79 -8.58
CA MET A 272 -23.17 2.98 -7.79
C MET A 272 -23.91 2.09 -6.79
N ARG A 273 -24.88 2.65 -6.05
CA ARG A 273 -25.74 1.89 -5.12
C ARG A 273 -26.56 0.83 -5.85
N ALA A 274 -27.14 1.16 -7.00
CA ALA A 274 -27.90 0.22 -7.81
C ALA A 274 -27.00 -0.93 -8.29
N ARG A 275 -25.78 -0.64 -8.74
CA ARG A 275 -24.81 -1.66 -9.16
C ARG A 275 -24.30 -2.51 -8.01
N MET A 276 -23.98 -1.93 -6.86
CA MET A 276 -23.62 -2.70 -5.67
C MET A 276 -24.74 -3.65 -5.25
N ARG A 277 -26.00 -3.19 -5.22
CA ARG A 277 -27.17 -4.05 -4.93
C ARG A 277 -27.33 -5.18 -5.93
N ALA A 278 -27.10 -4.91 -7.21
CA ALA A 278 -27.15 -5.94 -8.25
C ALA A 278 -26.04 -6.98 -8.01
N LEU A 279 -24.80 -6.51 -7.83
CA LEU A 279 -23.63 -7.37 -7.59
C LEU A 279 -23.81 -8.28 -6.36
N VAL A 280 -24.35 -7.77 -5.25
CA VAL A 280 -24.59 -8.56 -4.01
C VAL A 280 -25.46 -9.80 -4.25
N LYS A 281 -26.36 -9.77 -5.23
CA LYS A 281 -27.20 -10.93 -5.56
C LYS A 281 -26.38 -12.07 -6.16
N ASP A 282 -25.34 -11.70 -6.92
CA ASP A 282 -24.45 -12.62 -7.62
C ASP A 282 -23.24 -13.06 -6.75
N MET A 283 -22.94 -12.30 -5.70
CA MET A 283 -21.84 -12.58 -4.76
C MET A 283 -22.03 -13.91 -4.00
N VAL A 284 -20.91 -14.52 -3.63
CA VAL A 284 -20.87 -15.73 -2.77
C VAL A 284 -20.94 -15.35 -1.29
N ALA A 285 -21.18 -16.32 -0.41
CA ALA A 285 -21.18 -16.06 1.03
C ALA A 285 -19.75 -15.82 1.58
N PRO A 286 -19.56 -14.93 2.58
CA PRO A 286 -20.56 -13.99 3.12
C PRO A 286 -20.87 -12.90 2.07
N ARG A 287 -22.12 -12.49 1.88
CA ARG A 287 -22.52 -11.50 0.84
C ARG A 287 -22.47 -10.07 1.39
N ARG A 288 -21.28 -9.57 1.68
CA ARG A 288 -21.10 -8.26 2.33
C ARG A 288 -20.59 -7.24 1.32
N ALA A 289 -21.34 -6.16 1.10
CA ALA A 289 -20.88 -5.07 0.25
C ALA A 289 -21.18 -3.73 0.92
N GLU A 290 -20.13 -3.04 1.32
CA GLU A 290 -20.20 -1.79 2.08
C GLU A 290 -19.61 -0.63 1.27
N MET A 291 -20.23 0.52 1.41
CA MET A 291 -19.79 1.77 0.82
C MET A 291 -19.62 2.79 1.94
N VAL A 292 -18.37 3.16 2.21
CA VAL A 292 -18.04 4.24 3.14
C VAL A 292 -18.11 5.54 2.36
N HIS A 293 -18.91 6.49 2.82
CA HIS A 293 -19.03 7.78 2.18
C HIS A 293 -19.20 8.94 3.14
N LEU A 294 -18.94 10.15 2.65
CA LEU A 294 -19.22 11.37 3.39
C LEU A 294 -20.65 11.83 3.13
N ALA A 295 -21.39 12.18 4.17
CA ALA A 295 -22.65 12.90 4.07
C ALA A 295 -22.43 14.40 3.82
N SER A 296 -23.47 15.12 3.39
CA SER A 296 -23.43 16.58 3.24
C SER A 296 -23.13 17.33 4.54
N SER A 297 -23.37 16.70 5.70
CA SER A 297 -23.01 17.20 7.02
C SER A 297 -21.51 17.14 7.33
N GLY A 298 -20.70 16.48 6.48
CA GLY A 298 -19.30 16.18 6.78
C GLY A 298 -19.11 14.98 7.71
N GLU A 299 -20.16 14.26 8.05
CA GLU A 299 -20.09 13.01 8.80
C GLU A 299 -19.80 11.83 7.88
N VAL A 300 -19.09 10.82 8.40
CA VAL A 300 -18.78 9.60 7.66
C VAL A 300 -19.90 8.59 7.91
N HIS A 301 -20.38 7.98 6.83
CA HIS A 301 -21.45 7.00 6.83
C HIS A 301 -21.00 5.73 6.14
N VAL A 302 -21.44 4.59 6.66
CA VAL A 302 -21.30 3.28 6.02
C VAL A 302 -22.68 2.86 5.54
N TRP A 303 -22.80 2.65 4.23
CA TRP A 303 -23.99 2.09 3.62
C TRP A 303 -23.74 0.64 3.22
N ASP A 304 -24.59 -0.25 3.68
CA ASP A 304 -24.55 -1.67 3.33
C ASP A 304 -25.54 -1.95 2.19
N ALA A 305 -25.03 -2.46 1.07
CA ALA A 305 -25.82 -2.73 -0.12
C ALA A 305 -26.76 -3.92 0.05
N SER A 306 -26.46 -4.85 0.95
CA SER A 306 -27.27 -6.05 1.20
C SER A 306 -28.54 -5.73 1.97
N THR A 307 -28.44 -4.84 2.97
CA THR A 307 -29.56 -4.43 3.83
C THR A 307 -30.18 -3.11 3.41
N GLY A 308 -29.44 -2.29 2.64
CA GLY A 308 -29.80 -0.92 2.31
C GLY A 308 -29.65 0.07 3.47
N VAL A 309 -29.20 -0.39 4.65
CA VAL A 309 -29.06 0.42 5.86
C VAL A 309 -27.85 1.35 5.72
N CYS A 310 -28.02 2.59 6.18
CA CYS A 310 -26.96 3.58 6.26
C CYS A 310 -26.75 3.97 7.72
N VAL A 311 -25.55 3.75 8.25
CA VAL A 311 -25.20 4.05 9.64
C VAL A 311 -24.06 5.07 9.66
N ARG A 312 -24.10 6.00 10.59
CA ARG A 312 -22.97 6.90 10.86
C ARG A 312 -21.80 6.10 11.42
N ASP A 313 -20.62 6.28 10.83
CA ASP A 313 -19.38 5.74 11.36
C ASP A 313 -18.86 6.63 12.49
N TRP A 314 -18.91 6.12 13.72
CA TRP A 314 -18.41 6.84 14.90
C TRP A 314 -16.90 6.70 15.10
N SER A 315 -16.25 5.79 14.37
CA SER A 315 -14.80 5.58 14.47
C SER A 315 -14.01 6.73 13.85
N GLU A 316 -14.60 7.38 12.83
CA GLU A 316 -14.04 8.60 12.23
C GLU A 316 -14.72 9.84 12.84
N LYS A 317 -14.08 10.42 13.86
CA LYS A 317 -14.54 11.71 14.41
C LYS A 317 -14.38 12.79 13.34
N PRO A 318 -15.46 13.48 12.91
CA PRO A 318 -15.33 14.64 12.04
C PRO A 318 -14.47 15.68 12.77
N MET A 319 -13.34 16.04 12.16
CA MET A 319 -12.47 17.06 12.73
C MET A 319 -13.15 18.41 12.54
N GLN A 320 -13.38 19.14 13.63
CA GLN A 320 -13.71 20.56 13.56
C GLN A 320 -12.50 21.27 12.97
N LEU A 321 -12.60 21.68 11.71
CA LEU A 321 -11.60 22.57 11.14
C LEU A 321 -11.72 23.91 11.87
N PRO A 322 -10.60 24.54 12.24
CA PRO A 322 -10.64 25.93 12.66
C PRO A 322 -11.34 26.73 11.56
N LEU A 323 -12.42 27.43 11.91
CA LEU A 323 -13.21 28.30 11.01
C LEU A 323 -12.37 29.42 10.36
N CYS A 324 -11.09 29.53 10.68
CA CYS A 324 -10.16 30.53 10.18
C CYS A 324 -9.93 30.48 8.65
N PHE A 325 -10.39 29.46 7.94
CA PHE A 325 -10.31 29.40 6.47
C PHE A 325 -11.47 30.12 5.75
N GLU A 326 -12.56 30.47 6.45
CA GLU A 326 -13.76 31.03 5.79
C GLU A 326 -13.79 32.56 5.66
N SER A 327 -12.80 33.33 6.16
CA SER A 327 -12.92 34.80 6.22
C SER A 327 -11.81 35.68 5.63
N GLU A 328 -10.72 35.17 5.04
CA GLU A 328 -9.63 36.07 4.57
C GLU A 328 -9.08 35.86 3.15
N PHE A 329 -9.53 34.85 2.38
CA PHE A 329 -9.02 34.60 1.02
C PHE A 329 -9.93 35.08 -0.13
N SER A 330 -10.68 36.17 0.06
CA SER A 330 -10.98 37.07 -1.06
C SER A 330 -9.86 38.11 -1.17
N ARG A 331 -8.65 37.71 -1.56
CA ARG A 331 -7.62 38.66 -2.01
C ARG A 331 -7.12 38.27 -3.40
N PRO A 332 -6.99 39.28 -4.31
CA PRO A 332 -6.66 39.04 -5.69
C PRO A 332 -5.24 38.47 -5.79
N CYS A 333 -5.09 37.52 -6.71
CA CYS A 333 -3.82 36.92 -7.09
C CYS A 333 -2.75 37.99 -7.28
N PHE A 334 -1.54 37.68 -6.80
CA PHE A 334 -0.29 38.45 -6.83
C PHE A 334 -0.06 39.42 -5.65
N SER A 335 0.72 38.94 -4.67
CA SER A 335 1.73 39.79 -4.05
C SER A 335 3.01 39.00 -3.79
N LYS A 336 4.14 39.67 -4.07
CA LYS A 336 5.52 39.21 -3.85
C LYS A 336 5.82 39.13 -2.35
N HIS A 337 6.75 38.24 -2.01
CA HIS A 337 7.41 38.03 -0.71
C HIS A 337 6.80 36.93 0.16
N ALA A 338 7.33 35.73 -0.05
CA ALA A 338 7.24 34.59 0.87
C ALA A 338 8.61 33.90 0.89
N ASP A 339 9.64 34.64 1.27
CA ASP A 339 10.92 34.09 1.73
C ASP A 339 11.02 34.54 3.19
N ASP A 340 10.95 33.58 4.12
CA ASP A 340 11.47 33.62 5.51
C ASP A 340 10.70 32.62 6.40
N TRP A 341 10.86 31.32 6.14
CA TRP A 341 10.53 30.28 7.10
C TRP A 341 11.62 29.19 7.05
N GLU A 342 12.56 29.26 8.00
CA GLU A 342 13.54 28.21 8.25
C GLU A 342 12.88 27.07 9.05
N PHE A 343 13.09 25.83 8.63
CA PHE A 343 12.75 24.63 9.39
C PHE A 343 14.03 23.86 9.74
N ASP A 344 14.23 23.64 11.03
CA ASP A 344 15.24 22.73 11.57
C ASP A 344 14.93 21.28 11.16
N ASN A 345 15.90 20.65 10.49
CA ASN A 345 15.87 19.24 10.13
C ASN A 345 16.75 18.45 11.09
N ASP A 346 16.17 17.75 12.06
CA ASP A 346 16.89 16.69 12.76
C ASP A 346 15.93 15.66 13.37
N VAL A 347 15.64 14.56 12.65
CA VAL A 347 15.52 13.18 13.18
C VAL A 347 15.63 12.20 11.99
N GLY A 348 16.81 11.62 11.78
CA GLY A 348 17.02 10.52 10.83
C GLY A 348 16.61 9.16 11.41
N ILE A 349 15.65 8.47 10.79
CA ILE A 349 15.35 7.06 11.08
C ILE A 349 15.94 6.18 9.96
N GLY A 350 17.18 5.73 10.18
CA GLY A 350 17.86 4.75 9.35
C GLY A 350 17.58 3.32 9.81
N GLY A 351 16.78 2.58 9.06
CA GLY A 351 16.51 1.15 9.30
C GLY A 351 17.64 0.25 8.79
N ILE A 352 18.29 -0.41 9.76
CA ILE A 352 19.41 -1.35 9.65
C ILE A 352 18.95 -2.68 9.02
N PHE A 353 19.55 -3.08 7.89
CA PHE A 353 19.76 -4.50 7.60
C PHE A 353 21.00 -4.89 8.39
N THR A 354 20.82 -5.80 9.35
CA THR A 354 21.90 -6.34 10.15
C THR A 354 22.94 -6.97 9.23
N SER A 355 24.13 -6.36 9.16
CA SER A 355 25.35 -7.06 8.77
C SER A 355 25.53 -8.22 9.75
N TYR A 356 25.37 -9.45 9.27
CA TYR A 356 26.03 -10.57 9.93
C TYR A 356 27.54 -10.35 9.78
N PRO A 357 28.38 -10.65 10.79
CA PRO A 357 29.81 -10.69 10.58
C PRO A 357 30.09 -11.67 9.44
N ASP A 358 30.84 -11.20 8.44
CA ASP A 358 31.31 -12.02 7.33
C ASP A 358 31.96 -13.28 7.89
N GLU A 359 31.40 -14.44 7.55
CA GLU A 359 32.14 -15.70 7.68
C GLU A 359 33.36 -15.55 6.77
N ALA A 360 34.54 -15.51 7.39
CA ALA A 360 35.81 -15.55 6.70
C ALA A 360 35.79 -16.74 5.73
N SER A 361 35.83 -16.44 4.44
CA SER A 361 36.09 -17.42 3.41
C SER A 361 37.55 -17.86 3.55
N ASP A 362 37.76 -19.05 4.11
CA ASP A 362 38.99 -19.82 3.95
C ASP A 362 39.10 -20.24 2.48
N ASP A 363 39.64 -19.34 1.65
CA ASP A 363 40.22 -19.68 0.35
C ASP A 363 41.75 -19.79 0.53
N ASP A 364 42.19 -20.93 1.05
CA ASP A 364 43.58 -21.37 0.93
C ASP A 364 43.85 -21.76 -0.53
N GLN A 365 44.41 -20.83 -1.31
CA GLN A 365 45.13 -21.16 -2.54
C GLN A 365 46.65 -21.10 -2.29
N PRO A 366 47.39 -22.20 -2.53
CA PRO A 366 48.84 -22.19 -2.39
C PRO A 366 49.49 -21.44 -3.55
N TYR A 367 50.36 -20.50 -3.19
CA TYR A 367 51.33 -19.87 -4.08
C TYR A 367 52.33 -20.91 -4.60
N ASP A 368 52.33 -21.16 -5.91
CA ASP A 368 53.40 -21.89 -6.57
C ASP A 368 54.38 -20.89 -7.19
N THR A 369 55.42 -20.55 -6.41
CA THR A 369 56.59 -19.81 -6.87
C THR A 369 57.51 -20.73 -7.68
N LYS A 370 57.71 -20.42 -8.97
CA LYS A 370 58.92 -20.84 -9.70
C LYS A 370 59.55 -19.63 -10.38
N ASN A 371 60.52 -19.05 -9.67
CA ASN A 371 61.65 -18.34 -10.27
C ASN A 371 62.66 -19.37 -10.78
N GLY A 372 63.27 -19.09 -11.93
CA GLY A 372 64.34 -19.91 -12.50
C GLY A 372 64.93 -19.27 -13.74
N ASP A 373 65.58 -18.12 -13.56
CA ASP A 373 66.61 -17.62 -14.48
C ASP A 373 67.75 -18.62 -14.60
N SER A 374 68.30 -18.79 -15.80
CA SER A 374 69.74 -18.62 -16.14
C SER A 374 70.14 -19.46 -17.35
N SER A 375 70.62 -18.76 -18.38
CA SER A 375 71.48 -19.26 -19.46
C SER A 375 72.76 -19.93 -18.92
N PRO A 376 73.49 -20.68 -19.76
CA PRO A 376 74.51 -20.05 -20.62
C PRO A 376 74.26 -20.18 -22.12
#